data_AF-A0A3P8X3C5-F1
#
_entry.id   AF-A0A3P8X3C5-F1
#
_cell.length_a   1.000
_cell.length_b   1.000
_cell.length_c   1.000
_cell.angle_alpha   90.00
_cell.angle_beta   90.00
_cell.angle_gamma   90.00
#
_symmetry.space_group_name_H-M   'P 1'
#
loop_
_entity.id
_entity.type
_entity.pdbx_description
1 polymer ?
#
loop_
_entity_poly.entity_id
_entity_poly.type
_entity_poly.pdbx_seq_one_letter_code
_entity_poly.pdbx_strand_id
1 'polypeptide(L)'
;MVTSAPANQRARQAIRDTWGGEVEVRGLRVMTLFMVGVVSDPGLSKMLIEEARERRDLVQGRFLDSYSNLTLKTLSMLGWARRFCPQAQFLAKVDDDVLFNPSALLHYLNKSRNPYEQGDLYLGRVHLNVAPDRDPDSRHYLPSGAYPRPVFPDYCSGTAYVLSRSALLKISLSASVSPLSTPLPPEDVFVGLCARTAGVLPSHCPLFSGSAGLPYGRCCYQAMVSVHHVSPREMLHFWADLHSSSSCSWLTQRASLGVCKVRGMLG
;
A
#
# COMPACT_ATOMS: atom_id res chain seq x y z
N MET A 1 7.54 -0.12 1.63
CA MET A 1 7.55 -1.58 1.61
C MET A 1 6.45 -2.05 0.70
N VAL A 2 6.79 -2.93 -0.24
CA VAL A 2 5.87 -3.41 -1.28
C VAL A 2 5.45 -4.83 -0.95
N THR A 3 4.16 -5.10 -0.82
CA THR A 3 3.65 -6.46 -0.67
C THR A 3 3.55 -7.11 -2.03
N SER A 4 4.27 -8.22 -2.23
CA SER A 4 4.34 -8.91 -3.52
C SER A 4 4.18 -10.41 -3.34
N ALA A 5 3.62 -11.10 -4.33
CA ALA A 5 3.61 -12.56 -4.36
C ALA A 5 4.96 -13.10 -4.87
N PRO A 6 5.47 -14.25 -4.40
CA PRO A 6 6.72 -14.82 -4.87
C PRO A 6 6.82 -14.91 -6.40
N ALA A 7 5.71 -15.26 -7.07
CA ALA A 7 5.60 -15.38 -8.52
C ALA A 7 5.73 -14.04 -9.28
N ASN A 8 5.51 -12.90 -8.61
CA ASN A 8 5.43 -11.58 -9.23
C ASN A 8 6.80 -10.93 -9.44
N GLN A 9 7.81 -11.70 -9.85
CA GLN A 9 9.17 -11.18 -10.10
C GLN A 9 9.19 -10.05 -11.13
N ARG A 10 8.35 -10.14 -12.17
CA ARG A 10 8.22 -9.09 -13.20
C ARG A 10 7.66 -7.78 -12.62
N ALA A 11 6.71 -7.85 -11.69
CA ALA A 11 6.16 -6.68 -11.03
C ALA A 11 7.22 -6.01 -10.14
N ARG A 12 7.94 -6.80 -9.33
CA ARG A 12 9.07 -6.31 -8.54
C ARG A 12 10.13 -5.65 -9.42
N GLN A 13 10.45 -6.25 -10.55
CA GLN A 13 11.42 -5.68 -11.49
C GLN A 13 10.94 -4.35 -12.09
N ALA A 14 9.69 -4.27 -12.55
CA ALA A 14 9.12 -3.01 -13.05
C ALA A 14 9.11 -1.90 -11.98
N ILE A 15 8.84 -2.25 -10.72
CA ILE A 15 8.92 -1.30 -9.60
C ILE A 15 10.35 -0.81 -9.39
N ARG A 16 11.36 -1.70 -9.40
CA ARG A 16 12.78 -1.32 -9.31
C ARG A 16 13.21 -0.39 -10.45
N ASP A 17 12.71 -0.65 -11.65
CA ASP A 17 13.05 0.11 -12.86
C ASP A 17 12.25 1.43 -12.97
N THR A 18 11.34 1.70 -12.03
CA THR A 18 10.50 2.90 -11.99
C THR A 18 10.54 3.58 -10.62
N TRP A 19 9.38 3.78 -9.98
CA TRP A 19 9.23 4.56 -8.75
C TRP A 19 9.94 3.93 -7.54
N GLY A 20 10.11 2.60 -7.55
CA GLY A 20 10.80 1.90 -6.48
C GLY A 20 12.32 2.00 -6.55
N GLY A 21 12.86 2.43 -7.70
CA GLY A 21 14.29 2.67 -7.92
C GLY A 21 14.79 4.03 -7.42
N GLU A 22 13.88 4.95 -7.07
CA GLU A 22 14.26 6.26 -6.53
C GLU A 22 14.86 6.12 -5.12
N VAL A 23 16.09 6.62 -4.92
CA VAL A 23 16.79 6.58 -3.62
C VAL A 23 16.72 7.90 -2.85
N GLU A 24 16.45 9.00 -3.56
CA GLU A 24 16.24 10.32 -3.00
C GLU A 24 15.14 11.02 -3.78
N VAL A 25 14.14 11.55 -3.06
CA VAL A 25 13.03 12.30 -3.64
C VAL A 25 12.83 13.56 -2.83
N ARG A 26 12.91 14.73 -3.48
CA ARG A 26 12.77 16.04 -2.84
C ARG A 26 13.70 16.23 -1.62
N GLY A 27 14.94 15.74 -1.70
CA GLY A 27 15.93 15.84 -0.63
C GLY A 27 15.73 14.87 0.54
N LEU A 28 14.78 13.93 0.43
CA LEU A 28 14.54 12.90 1.44
C LEU A 28 14.94 11.53 0.90
N ARG A 29 15.67 10.78 1.72
CA ARG A 29 16.06 9.40 1.40
C ARG A 29 14.83 8.49 1.37
N VAL A 30 14.70 7.73 0.29
CA VAL A 30 13.64 6.74 0.07
C VAL A 30 14.29 5.37 -0.09
N MET A 31 13.60 4.33 0.39
CA MET A 31 14.06 2.95 0.26
C MET A 31 12.87 2.04 -0.01
N THR A 32 13.02 1.22 -1.05
CA THR A 32 12.03 0.22 -1.45
C THR A 32 12.51 -1.15 -1.02
N LEU A 33 11.64 -1.89 -0.35
CA LEU A 33 11.84 -3.28 0.06
C LEU A 33 10.58 -4.08 -0.25
N PHE A 34 10.72 -5.32 -0.67
CA PHE A 34 9.60 -6.19 -1.04
C PHE A 34 9.34 -7.22 0.05
N MET A 35 8.11 -7.24 0.57
CA MET A 35 7.63 -8.22 1.53
C MET A 35 7.00 -9.41 0.79
N VAL A 36 7.56 -10.60 1.00
CA VAL A 36 7.10 -11.87 0.43
C VAL A 36 6.97 -12.94 1.51
N GLY A 37 6.17 -13.98 1.29
CA GLY A 37 6.08 -15.16 2.14
C GLY A 37 6.90 -16.34 1.63
N VAL A 38 6.72 -17.50 2.25
CA VAL A 38 7.24 -18.77 1.74
C VAL A 38 6.30 -19.35 0.69
N VAL A 39 6.84 -20.12 -0.24
CA VAL A 39 6.09 -20.83 -1.28
C VAL A 39 6.36 -22.32 -1.16
N SER A 40 5.32 -23.15 -1.38
CA SER A 40 5.44 -24.60 -1.42
C SER A 40 6.12 -25.13 -2.68
N ASP A 41 6.04 -24.38 -3.79
CA ASP A 41 6.63 -24.77 -5.07
C ASP A 41 8.17 -24.66 -5.02
N PRO A 42 8.92 -25.77 -5.22
CA PRO A 42 10.38 -25.74 -5.13
C PRO A 42 11.06 -24.89 -6.19
N GLY A 43 10.49 -24.81 -7.41
CA GLY A 43 11.01 -24.02 -8.50
C GLY A 43 10.96 -22.53 -8.19
N LEU A 44 9.79 -22.06 -7.73
CA LEU A 44 9.56 -20.69 -7.32
C LEU A 44 10.37 -20.33 -6.08
N SER A 45 10.52 -21.26 -5.13
CA SER A 45 11.40 -21.08 -3.97
C SER A 45 12.86 -20.84 -4.38
N LYS A 46 13.37 -21.63 -5.34
CA LYS A 46 14.72 -21.45 -5.88
C LYS A 46 14.90 -20.10 -6.57
N MET A 47 13.96 -19.70 -7.44
CA MET A 47 13.99 -18.40 -8.11
C MET A 47 13.97 -17.24 -7.10
N LEU A 48 13.19 -17.35 -6.03
CA LEU A 48 13.12 -16.32 -4.98
C LEU A 48 14.44 -16.22 -4.19
N ILE A 49 15.11 -17.35 -3.92
CA ILE A 49 16.43 -17.37 -3.27
C ILE A 49 17.50 -16.71 -4.16
N GLU A 50 17.48 -16.98 -5.46
CA GLU A 50 18.38 -16.35 -6.43
C GLU A 50 18.14 -14.84 -6.49
N GLU A 51 16.89 -14.40 -6.61
CA GLU A 51 16.54 -12.98 -6.59
C GLU A 51 16.98 -12.30 -5.28
N ALA A 52 16.77 -12.94 -4.13
CA ALA A 52 17.17 -12.40 -2.82
C ALA A 52 18.69 -12.17 -2.75
N ARG A 53 19.50 -13.09 -3.31
CA ARG A 53 20.96 -12.98 -3.35
C ARG A 53 21.43 -11.84 -4.24
N GLU A 54 20.78 -11.67 -5.40
CA GLU A 54 21.13 -10.66 -6.38
C GLU A 54 20.69 -9.24 -5.97
N ARG A 55 19.44 -9.09 -5.55
CA ARG A 55 18.79 -7.78 -5.37
C ARG A 55 18.89 -7.22 -3.96
N ARG A 56 19.01 -8.09 -2.94
CA ARG A 56 19.18 -7.72 -1.53
C ARG A 56 18.10 -6.76 -0.98
N ASP A 57 16.91 -6.80 -1.56
CA ASP A 57 15.76 -5.95 -1.21
C ASP A 57 14.51 -6.75 -0.81
N LEU A 58 14.64 -8.08 -0.70
CA LEU A 58 13.56 -8.96 -0.27
C LEU A 58 13.57 -9.14 1.25
N VAL A 59 12.39 -8.98 1.86
CA VAL A 59 12.08 -9.36 3.23
C VAL A 59 11.10 -10.53 3.17
N GLN A 60 11.58 -11.71 3.54
CA GLN A 60 10.76 -12.93 3.54
C GLN A 60 10.20 -13.23 4.93
N GLY A 61 8.87 -13.27 5.05
CA GLY A 61 8.18 -13.69 6.25
C GLY A 61 7.94 -15.21 6.29
N ARG A 62 7.81 -15.75 7.50
CA ARG A 62 7.63 -17.19 7.73
C ARG A 62 6.15 -17.59 7.76
N PHE A 63 5.45 -17.32 6.66
CA PHE A 63 4.05 -17.72 6.43
C PHE A 63 3.87 -18.16 4.98
N LEU A 64 2.96 -19.10 4.72
CA LEU A 64 2.64 -19.52 3.36
C LEU A 64 2.00 -18.36 2.59
N ASP A 65 2.61 -17.94 1.49
CA ASP A 65 2.13 -16.82 0.68
C ASP A 65 0.88 -17.23 -0.10
N SER A 66 -0.25 -16.67 0.33
CA SER A 66 -1.56 -16.88 -0.27
C SER A 66 -2.44 -15.69 0.03
N TYR A 67 -3.52 -15.53 -0.74
CA TYR A 67 -4.45 -14.42 -0.57
C TYR A 67 -5.08 -14.41 0.84
N SER A 68 -5.45 -15.57 1.38
CA SER A 68 -6.00 -15.71 2.74
C SER A 68 -5.00 -15.34 3.85
N ASN A 69 -3.70 -15.34 3.56
CA ASN A 69 -2.63 -15.02 4.50
C ASN A 69 -2.06 -13.60 4.31
N LEU A 70 -2.71 -12.72 3.53
CA LEU A 70 -2.26 -11.33 3.37
C LEU A 70 -2.13 -10.59 4.70
N THR A 71 -3.01 -10.88 5.67
CA THR A 71 -2.90 -10.32 7.03
C THR A 71 -1.61 -10.74 7.73
N LEU A 72 -1.16 -12.00 7.58
CA LEU A 72 0.14 -12.44 8.10
C LEU A 72 1.31 -11.75 7.39
N LYS A 73 1.18 -11.48 6.08
CA LYS A 73 2.16 -10.72 5.31
C LYS A 73 2.33 -9.30 5.85
N THR A 74 1.23 -8.59 6.10
CA THR A 74 1.29 -7.25 6.68
C THR A 74 1.77 -7.26 8.12
N LEU A 75 1.34 -8.21 8.95
CA LEU A 75 1.85 -8.34 10.32
C LEU A 75 3.37 -8.47 10.35
N SER A 76 3.89 -9.32 9.46
CA SER A 76 5.32 -9.53 9.30
C SER A 76 6.02 -8.26 8.79
N MET A 77 5.44 -7.57 7.82
CA MET A 77 5.94 -6.29 7.30
C MET A 77 6.02 -5.21 8.38
N LEU A 78 4.94 -4.99 9.14
CA LEU A 78 4.87 -3.98 10.20
C LEU A 78 5.87 -4.30 11.32
N GLY A 79 5.93 -5.58 11.74
CA GLY A 79 6.88 -6.05 12.75
C GLY A 79 8.33 -5.86 12.30
N TRP A 80 8.64 -6.18 11.05
CA TRP A 80 9.97 -6.01 10.47
C TRP A 80 10.35 -4.53 10.37
N ALA A 81 9.48 -3.69 9.80
CA ALA A 81 9.71 -2.25 9.67
C ALA A 81 9.93 -1.59 11.04
N ARG A 82 9.10 -1.95 12.03
CA ARG A 82 9.25 -1.47 13.41
C ARG A 82 10.62 -1.81 14.00
N ARG A 83 11.13 -3.01 13.73
CA ARG A 83 12.39 -3.51 14.30
C ARG A 83 13.62 -2.99 13.57
N PHE A 84 13.59 -2.96 12.24
CA PHE A 84 14.78 -2.77 11.40
C PHE A 84 14.85 -1.41 10.71
N CYS A 85 13.80 -0.58 10.77
CA CYS A 85 13.81 0.79 10.23
C CYS A 85 13.64 1.85 11.32
N PRO A 86 14.50 1.91 12.36
CA PRO A 86 14.31 2.80 13.49
C PRO A 86 14.52 4.29 13.17
N GLN A 87 15.01 4.64 11.97
CA GLN A 87 15.19 6.02 11.52
C GLN A 87 14.16 6.45 10.46
N ALA A 88 13.33 5.53 9.97
CA ALA A 88 12.30 5.88 9.00
C ALA A 88 11.22 6.74 9.66
N GLN A 89 10.95 7.91 9.08
CA GLN A 89 9.89 8.83 9.52
C GLN A 89 8.50 8.35 9.06
N PHE A 90 8.47 7.71 7.89
CA PHE A 90 7.25 7.18 7.28
C PHE A 90 7.49 5.76 6.76
N LEU A 91 6.44 4.95 6.80
CA LEU A 91 6.34 3.68 6.11
C LEU A 91 5.17 3.76 5.12
N ALA A 92 5.45 3.65 3.83
CA ALA A 92 4.41 3.40 2.84
C ALA A 92 4.26 1.88 2.65
N LYS A 93 3.04 1.35 2.81
CA LYS A 93 2.65 0.04 2.29
C LYS A 93 2.06 0.24 0.91
N VAL A 94 2.50 -0.57 -0.05
CA VAL A 94 2.06 -0.47 -1.45
C VAL A 94 1.94 -1.90 -2.02
N ASP A 95 0.88 -2.21 -2.77
CA ASP A 95 0.79 -3.47 -3.52
C ASP A 95 1.65 -3.45 -4.80
N ASP A 96 2.01 -4.62 -5.33
CA ASP A 96 2.92 -4.72 -6.47
C ASP A 96 2.30 -4.39 -7.84
N ASP A 97 1.00 -4.11 -7.89
CA ASP A 97 0.23 -3.64 -9.04
C ASP A 97 -0.19 -2.17 -8.91
N VAL A 98 0.51 -1.40 -8.06
CA VAL A 98 0.27 0.03 -7.83
C VAL A 98 1.42 0.86 -8.39
N LEU A 99 1.08 1.85 -9.22
CA LEU A 99 1.99 2.94 -9.54
C LEU A 99 1.96 3.96 -8.41
N PHE A 100 3.08 4.09 -7.69
CA PHE A 100 3.22 4.97 -6.54
C PHE A 100 4.12 6.17 -6.90
N ASN A 101 3.76 7.36 -6.44
CA ASN A 101 4.51 8.58 -6.71
C ASN A 101 5.01 9.21 -5.40
N PRO A 102 6.26 8.89 -4.98
CA PRO A 102 6.83 9.44 -3.75
C PRO A 102 6.91 10.97 -3.78
N SER A 103 7.16 11.58 -4.94
CA SER A 103 7.24 13.04 -5.08
C SER A 103 5.90 13.71 -4.83
N ALA A 104 4.81 13.15 -5.34
CA ALA A 104 3.45 13.62 -5.08
C ALA A 104 3.07 13.47 -3.60
N LEU A 105 3.45 12.35 -2.97
CA LEU A 105 3.24 12.15 -1.53
C LEU A 105 3.97 13.22 -0.70
N LEU A 106 5.26 13.41 -0.94
CA LEU A 106 6.06 14.36 -0.18
C LEU A 106 5.60 15.81 -0.41
N HIS A 107 5.17 16.13 -1.63
CA HIS A 107 4.53 17.41 -1.93
C HIS A 107 3.24 17.62 -1.15
N TYR A 108 2.38 16.59 -1.08
CA TYR A 108 1.16 16.61 -0.28
C TYR A 108 1.49 16.81 1.20
N LEU A 109 2.40 16.03 1.77
CA LEU A 109 2.80 16.13 3.18
C LEU A 109 3.38 17.51 3.52
N ASN A 110 4.20 18.10 2.65
CA ASN A 110 4.78 19.42 2.87
C ASN A 110 3.73 20.55 2.77
N LYS A 111 2.84 20.52 1.77
CA LYS A 111 1.78 21.53 1.61
C LYS A 111 0.73 21.49 2.70
N SER A 112 0.54 20.34 3.32
CA SER A 112 -0.55 20.15 4.28
C SER A 112 -0.40 20.99 5.55
N ARG A 113 0.80 21.52 5.89
CA ARG A 113 1.11 22.42 7.04
C ARG A 113 0.00 22.50 8.13
N ASN A 114 -0.39 21.36 8.72
CA ASN A 114 -1.18 21.11 9.98
C ASN A 114 -1.77 19.68 10.00
N PRO A 115 -2.14 19.03 11.14
CA PRO A 115 -1.74 19.16 12.56
C PRO A 115 -0.76 18.03 13.02
N TYR A 116 -0.17 17.30 12.07
CA TYR A 116 0.63 16.09 12.33
C TYR A 116 2.11 16.34 12.62
N GLU A 117 2.52 17.59 12.89
CA GLU A 117 3.92 17.93 13.18
C GLU A 117 4.50 17.27 14.44
N GLN A 118 3.73 16.42 15.14
CA GLN A 118 4.17 15.44 16.14
C GLN A 118 3.21 14.23 16.32
N GLY A 119 2.22 14.05 15.44
CA GLY A 119 1.08 13.14 15.68
C GLY A 119 1.18 11.76 15.01
N ASP A 120 0.16 10.92 15.21
CA ASP A 120 0.00 9.67 14.45
C ASP A 120 -0.63 9.95 13.08
N LEU A 121 0.11 9.73 12.00
CA LEU A 121 -0.41 9.73 10.63
C LEU A 121 -0.72 8.31 10.17
N TYR A 122 -1.97 8.07 9.73
CA TYR A 122 -2.39 6.90 8.96
C TYR A 122 -3.12 7.39 7.70
N LEU A 123 -2.39 7.66 6.62
CA LEU A 123 -2.90 8.33 5.41
C LEU A 123 -3.21 7.33 4.30
N GLY A 124 -4.33 7.50 3.61
CA GLY A 124 -4.65 6.70 2.42
C GLY A 124 -6.05 6.98 1.88
N ARG A 125 -6.55 6.10 1.01
CA ARG A 125 -7.96 6.12 0.60
C ARG A 125 -8.80 5.46 1.68
N VAL A 126 -9.56 6.25 2.43
CA VAL A 126 -10.37 5.74 3.55
C VAL A 126 -11.68 5.11 3.07
N HIS A 127 -11.96 3.91 3.55
CA HIS A 127 -13.24 3.22 3.49
C HIS A 127 -14.05 3.52 4.75
N LEU A 128 -15.30 3.92 4.56
CA LEU A 128 -16.23 4.26 5.64
C LEU A 128 -17.41 3.31 5.60
N ASN A 129 -17.89 2.90 6.78
CA ASN A 129 -19.11 2.11 6.94
C ASN A 129 -19.19 0.82 6.09
N VAL A 130 -18.06 0.14 5.87
CA VAL A 130 -18.03 -1.11 5.11
C VAL A 130 -18.55 -2.26 5.96
N ALA A 131 -19.53 -3.00 5.44
CA ALA A 131 -20.05 -4.21 6.05
C ALA A 131 -19.13 -5.41 5.75
N PRO A 132 -18.94 -6.34 6.71
CA PRO A 132 -18.24 -7.60 6.43
C PRO A 132 -19.00 -8.41 5.40
N ASP A 133 -18.27 -8.96 4.43
CA ASP A 133 -18.84 -9.87 3.45
C ASP A 133 -19.15 -11.22 4.11
N ARG A 134 -20.42 -11.62 4.06
CA ARG A 134 -20.90 -12.86 4.70
C ARG A 134 -21.15 -13.98 3.71
N ASP A 135 -20.88 -13.74 2.42
CA ASP A 135 -20.98 -14.76 1.38
C ASP A 135 -19.77 -15.70 1.46
N PRO A 136 -19.95 -17.02 1.74
CA PRO A 136 -18.86 -18.00 1.78
C PRO A 136 -18.07 -18.11 0.47
N ASP A 137 -18.66 -17.74 -0.66
CA ASP A 137 -18.01 -17.79 -1.98
C ASP A 137 -17.18 -16.53 -2.28
N SER A 138 -17.31 -15.50 -1.45
CA SER A 138 -16.52 -14.27 -1.59
C SER A 138 -15.08 -14.47 -1.14
N ARG A 139 -14.14 -13.92 -1.92
CA ARG A 139 -12.72 -13.86 -1.52
C ARG A 139 -12.50 -13.07 -0.23
N HIS A 140 -13.42 -12.19 0.15
CA HIS A 140 -13.36 -11.40 1.37
C HIS A 140 -14.28 -11.94 2.48
N TYR A 141 -14.75 -13.18 2.35
CA TYR A 141 -15.65 -13.81 3.31
C TYR A 141 -15.13 -13.72 4.75
N LEU A 142 -15.98 -13.20 5.63
CA LEU A 142 -15.72 -13.12 7.05
C LEU A 142 -17.01 -13.48 7.82
N PRO A 143 -17.10 -14.65 8.47
CA PRO A 143 -18.31 -15.06 9.18
C PRO A 143 -18.57 -14.23 10.44
N SER A 144 -19.83 -14.20 10.90
CA SER A 144 -20.22 -13.48 12.12
C SER A 144 -19.47 -13.97 13.37
N GLY A 145 -19.10 -15.25 13.41
CA GLY A 145 -18.27 -15.80 14.48
C GLY A 145 -16.85 -15.23 14.52
N ALA A 146 -16.28 -14.87 13.37
CA ALA A 146 -14.97 -14.22 13.29
C ALA A 146 -15.06 -12.71 13.55
N TYR A 147 -16.14 -12.07 13.11
CA TYR A 147 -16.40 -10.65 13.34
C TYR A 147 -17.90 -10.38 13.55
N PRO A 148 -18.36 -10.18 14.80
CA PRO A 148 -19.80 -10.12 15.10
C PRO A 148 -20.45 -8.77 14.79
N ARG A 149 -19.66 -7.70 14.64
CA ARG A 149 -20.20 -6.36 14.40
C ARG A 149 -20.70 -6.23 12.95
N PRO A 150 -21.73 -5.39 12.72
CA PRO A 150 -22.30 -5.22 11.39
C PRO A 150 -21.43 -4.42 10.43
N VAL A 151 -20.49 -3.63 10.96
CA VAL A 151 -19.69 -2.67 10.20
C VAL A 151 -18.26 -2.63 10.75
N PHE A 152 -17.28 -2.56 9.87
CA PHE A 152 -15.87 -2.38 10.21
C PHE A 152 -15.60 -0.97 10.76
N PRO A 153 -14.51 -0.74 11.53
CA PRO A 153 -14.02 0.61 11.76
C PRO A 153 -13.59 1.26 10.45
N ASP A 154 -13.39 2.57 10.42
CA ASP A 154 -12.78 3.22 9.25
C ASP A 154 -11.34 2.71 9.05
N TYR A 155 -10.96 2.47 7.80
CA TYR A 155 -9.63 1.98 7.45
C TYR A 155 -9.16 2.50 6.09
N CYS A 156 -7.86 2.57 5.87
CA CYS A 156 -7.29 2.88 4.56
C CYS A 156 -7.26 1.63 3.70
N SER A 157 -7.63 1.77 2.42
CA SER A 157 -7.53 0.75 1.36
C SER A 157 -6.19 0.02 1.39
N GLY A 158 -6.23 -1.32 1.27
CA GLY A 158 -5.04 -2.15 1.23
C GLY A 158 -4.08 -1.80 0.09
N THR A 159 -4.57 -1.26 -1.03
CA THR A 159 -3.75 -0.95 -2.22
C THR A 159 -2.53 -0.08 -1.90
N ALA A 160 -2.72 0.99 -1.12
CA ALA A 160 -1.61 1.78 -0.59
C ALA A 160 -2.05 2.64 0.61
N TYR A 161 -1.17 2.72 1.62
CA TYR A 161 -1.32 3.64 2.75
C TYR A 161 0.04 4.02 3.34
N VAL A 162 0.07 5.15 4.07
CA VAL A 162 1.28 5.70 4.68
C VAL A 162 1.09 5.83 6.18
N LEU A 163 2.01 5.26 6.94
CA LEU A 163 2.09 5.39 8.38
C LEU A 163 3.26 6.31 8.75
N SER A 164 3.01 7.29 9.62
CA SER A 164 4.11 7.89 10.40
C SER A 164 4.77 6.84 11.28
N ARG A 165 5.97 7.13 11.77
CA ARG A 165 6.64 6.25 12.72
C ARG A 165 5.84 5.99 14.01
N SER A 166 5.25 7.03 14.59
CA SER A 166 4.41 6.93 15.79
C SER A 166 3.21 6.01 15.54
N ALA A 167 2.50 6.20 14.43
CA ALA A 167 1.40 5.33 14.01
C ALA A 167 1.87 3.88 13.78
N LEU A 168 2.99 3.67 13.07
CA LEU A 168 3.57 2.34 12.85
C LEU A 168 3.84 1.63 14.17
N LEU A 169 4.43 2.32 15.16
CA LEU A 169 4.71 1.74 16.48
C LEU A 169 3.43 1.31 17.18
N LYS A 170 2.43 2.19 17.26
CA LYS A 170 1.18 1.89 17.98
C LYS A 170 0.38 0.78 17.29
N ILE A 171 0.23 0.85 15.96
CA ILE A 171 -0.49 -0.16 15.16
C ILE A 171 0.23 -1.50 15.23
N SER A 172 1.56 -1.54 15.06
CA SER A 172 2.33 -2.80 15.12
C SER A 172 2.26 -3.46 16.50
N LEU A 173 2.29 -2.67 17.59
CA LEU A 173 2.14 -3.20 18.94
C LEU A 173 0.73 -3.74 19.18
N SER A 174 -0.31 -2.99 18.79
CA SER A 174 -1.69 -3.48 18.84
C SER A 174 -1.84 -4.79 18.06
N ALA A 175 -1.29 -4.83 16.84
CA ALA A 175 -1.35 -5.99 15.98
C ALA A 175 -0.66 -7.24 16.58
N SER A 176 0.43 -7.05 17.34
CA SER A 176 1.18 -8.14 17.97
C SER A 176 0.45 -8.84 19.12
N VAL A 177 -0.59 -8.18 19.68
CA VAL A 177 -1.41 -8.72 20.78
C VAL A 177 -2.87 -8.97 20.35
N SER A 178 -3.23 -8.63 19.12
CA SER A 178 -4.57 -8.86 18.58
C SER A 178 -4.81 -10.36 18.35
N PRO A 179 -5.94 -10.91 18.83
CA PRO A 179 -6.31 -12.29 18.52
C PRO A 179 -6.58 -12.42 17.01
N LEU A 180 -6.07 -13.50 16.42
CA LEU A 180 -6.29 -13.83 15.01
C LEU A 180 -7.49 -14.77 14.90
N SER A 181 -8.53 -14.34 14.19
CA SER A 181 -9.67 -15.20 13.86
C SER A 181 -9.34 -16.16 12.72
N THR A 182 -10.18 -17.18 12.53
CA THR A 182 -10.16 -18.04 11.34
C THR A 182 -11.55 -18.02 10.70
N PRO A 183 -11.71 -17.56 9.45
CA PRO A 183 -10.68 -16.97 8.59
C PRO A 183 -10.11 -15.66 9.15
N LEU A 184 -8.94 -15.26 8.64
CA LEU A 184 -8.36 -13.96 8.93
C LEU A 184 -9.22 -12.88 8.26
N PRO A 185 -9.46 -11.73 8.91
CA PRO A 185 -10.07 -10.59 8.23
C PRO A 185 -9.14 -10.11 7.10
N PRO A 186 -9.69 -9.44 6.06
CA PRO A 186 -8.89 -8.73 5.07
C PRO A 186 -7.83 -7.84 5.73
N GLU A 187 -6.67 -7.74 5.09
CA GLU A 187 -5.48 -7.10 5.69
C GLU A 187 -5.72 -5.64 6.09
N ASP A 188 -6.38 -4.88 5.24
CA ASP A 188 -6.67 -3.46 5.45
C ASP A 188 -7.70 -3.26 6.57
N VAL A 189 -8.71 -4.13 6.64
CA VAL A 189 -9.64 -4.22 7.78
C VAL A 189 -8.88 -4.54 9.07
N PHE A 190 -7.96 -5.50 9.05
CA PHE A 190 -7.17 -5.86 10.22
C PHE A 190 -6.30 -4.69 10.72
N VAL A 191 -5.64 -3.97 9.80
CA VAL A 191 -4.87 -2.76 10.13
C VAL A 191 -5.79 -1.69 10.71
N GLY A 192 -7.00 -1.50 10.16
CA GLY A 192 -8.01 -0.60 10.71
C GLY A 192 -8.47 -0.96 12.13
N LEU A 193 -8.66 -2.25 12.42
CA LEU A 193 -8.98 -2.74 13.76
C LEU A 193 -7.86 -2.43 14.76
N CYS A 194 -6.61 -2.66 14.35
CA CYS A 194 -5.44 -2.36 15.17
C CYS A 194 -5.27 -0.85 15.36
N ALA A 195 -5.49 -0.04 14.32
CA ALA A 195 -5.44 1.41 14.39
C ALA A 195 -6.49 1.96 15.36
N ARG A 196 -7.74 1.49 15.26
CA ARG A 196 -8.81 1.87 16.20
C ARG A 196 -8.46 1.52 17.64
N THR A 197 -7.91 0.33 17.88
CA THR A 197 -7.49 -0.12 19.22
C THR A 197 -6.34 0.73 19.76
N ALA A 198 -5.44 1.13 18.88
CA ALA A 198 -4.30 1.99 19.17
C ALA A 198 -4.63 3.49 19.30
N GLY A 199 -5.89 3.90 19.09
CA GLY A 199 -6.29 5.31 19.07
C GLY A 199 -5.76 6.10 17.87
N VAL A 200 -5.38 5.42 16.78
CA VAL A 200 -4.91 6.04 15.54
C VAL A 200 -6.05 6.11 14.54
N LEU A 201 -6.41 7.32 14.10
CA LEU A 201 -7.48 7.54 13.13
C LEU A 201 -6.94 7.58 11.70
N PRO A 202 -7.62 6.95 10.73
CA PRO A 202 -7.24 7.07 9.34
C PRO A 202 -7.56 8.47 8.79
N SER A 203 -6.68 8.97 7.93
CA SER A 203 -6.76 10.26 7.27
C SER A 203 -7.00 10.06 5.77
N HIS A 204 -8.13 10.57 5.29
CA HIS A 204 -8.49 10.47 3.88
C HIS A 204 -7.62 11.37 3.01
N CYS A 205 -7.00 10.78 1.99
CA CYS A 205 -6.32 11.50 0.93
C CYS A 205 -6.93 11.13 -0.43
N PRO A 206 -7.53 12.09 -1.16
CA PRO A 206 -8.19 11.81 -2.43
C PRO A 206 -7.20 11.60 -3.58
N LEU A 207 -5.89 11.66 -3.33
CA LEU A 207 -4.83 11.36 -4.29
C LEU A 207 -4.43 9.88 -4.27
N PHE A 208 -5.06 9.07 -3.43
CA PHE A 208 -4.98 7.62 -3.48
C PHE A 208 -6.21 7.09 -4.21
N SER A 209 -6.02 6.33 -5.29
CA SER A 209 -7.15 5.80 -6.08
C SER A 209 -8.03 4.84 -5.25
N GLY A 210 -7.45 4.14 -4.28
CA GLY A 210 -8.07 2.99 -3.62
C GLY A 210 -8.21 1.82 -4.58
N SER A 211 -9.28 1.03 -4.42
CA SER A 211 -9.60 -0.12 -5.27
C SER A 211 -10.05 0.27 -6.68
N ALA A 212 -10.41 1.52 -6.94
CA ALA A 212 -10.86 1.96 -8.26
C ALA A 212 -9.69 2.03 -9.24
N GLY A 213 -9.84 1.36 -10.39
CA GLY A 213 -8.99 1.59 -11.55
C GLY A 213 -9.24 2.99 -12.10
N LEU A 214 -8.17 3.70 -12.45
CA LEU A 214 -8.29 4.98 -13.13
C LEU A 214 -7.83 4.80 -14.58
N PRO A 215 -8.55 5.35 -15.57
CA PRO A 215 -8.04 5.35 -16.94
C PRO A 215 -6.81 6.24 -17.02
N TYR A 216 -5.83 5.81 -17.83
CA TYR A 216 -4.59 6.55 -17.97
C TYR A 216 -4.84 7.99 -18.43
N GLY A 217 -4.29 8.92 -17.67
CA GLY A 217 -4.29 10.34 -17.99
C GLY A 217 -3.07 10.98 -17.38
N ARG A 218 -2.07 11.32 -18.20
CA ARG A 218 -0.74 11.77 -17.78
C ARG A 218 -0.78 12.80 -16.63
N CYS A 219 -1.54 13.89 -16.78
CA CYS A 219 -1.61 14.93 -15.76
C CYS A 219 -2.37 14.52 -14.49
N CYS A 220 -3.33 13.59 -14.59
CA CYS A 220 -3.95 12.99 -13.42
C CYS A 220 -2.94 12.13 -12.68
N TYR A 221 -2.26 11.23 -13.38
CA TYR A 221 -1.26 10.33 -12.81
C TYR A 221 -0.07 11.09 -12.20
N GLN A 222 0.32 12.22 -12.80
CA GLN A 222 1.34 13.11 -12.25
C GLN A 222 0.93 13.70 -10.89
N ALA A 223 -0.37 13.89 -10.65
CA ALA A 223 -0.90 14.47 -9.42
C ALA A 223 -1.30 13.41 -8.38
N MET A 224 -1.61 12.18 -8.80
CA MET A 224 -1.97 11.07 -7.91
C MET A 224 -0.75 10.58 -7.12
N VAL A 225 -0.98 10.16 -5.88
CA VAL A 225 0.00 9.49 -5.02
C VAL A 225 0.04 8.00 -5.33
N SER A 226 -1.12 7.38 -5.55
CA SER A 226 -1.21 5.96 -5.91
C SER A 226 -2.31 5.73 -6.95
N VAL A 227 -2.00 4.87 -7.92
CA VAL A 227 -2.97 4.36 -8.89
C VAL A 227 -2.86 2.84 -8.94
N HIS A 228 -3.97 2.15 -8.66
CA HIS A 228 -4.09 0.69 -8.63
C HIS A 228 -4.37 0.09 -10.02
N HIS A 229 -4.22 -1.23 -10.16
CA HIS A 229 -4.40 -1.99 -11.41
C HIS A 229 -3.45 -1.56 -12.53
N VAL A 230 -2.18 -1.33 -12.21
CA VAL A 230 -1.15 -1.00 -13.19
C VAL A 230 -0.25 -2.21 -13.40
N SER A 231 -0.33 -2.83 -14.58
CA SER A 231 0.52 -3.97 -14.92
C SER A 231 2.01 -3.57 -15.03
N PRO A 232 2.96 -4.52 -14.96
CA PRO A 232 4.39 -4.19 -15.08
C PRO A 232 4.75 -3.43 -16.36
N ARG A 233 4.11 -3.75 -17.49
CA ARG A 233 4.33 -3.08 -18.77
C ARG A 233 3.78 -1.65 -18.76
N GLU A 234 2.58 -1.47 -18.21
CA GLU A 234 1.97 -0.15 -18.06
C GLU A 234 2.77 0.72 -17.10
N MET A 235 3.28 0.16 -16.01
CA MET A 235 4.09 0.87 -15.02
C MET A 235 5.33 1.49 -15.67
N LEU A 236 6.06 0.70 -16.46
CA LEU A 236 7.22 1.18 -17.23
C LEU A 236 6.84 2.28 -18.22
N HIS A 237 5.75 2.09 -18.97
CA HIS A 237 5.30 3.05 -19.97
C HIS A 237 4.83 4.38 -19.35
N PHE A 238 3.94 4.31 -18.36
CA PHE A 238 3.38 5.47 -17.68
C PHE A 238 4.47 6.23 -16.93
N TRP A 239 5.39 5.53 -16.25
CA TRP A 239 6.48 6.20 -15.54
C TRP A 239 7.41 6.97 -16.49
N ALA A 240 7.74 6.39 -17.65
CA ALA A 240 8.54 7.07 -18.67
C ALA A 240 7.83 8.31 -19.25
N ASP A 241 6.52 8.24 -19.52
CA ASP A 241 5.73 9.36 -20.03
C ASP A 241 5.57 10.50 -18.99
N LEU A 242 5.46 10.15 -17.71
CA LEU A 242 5.42 11.13 -16.62
C LEU A 242 6.71 11.96 -16.52
N HIS A 243 7.87 11.35 -16.81
CA HIS A 243 9.19 11.98 -16.63
C HIS A 243 9.83 12.54 -17.91
N SER A 244 9.44 12.08 -19.09
CA SER A 244 10.02 12.55 -20.37
C SER A 244 9.48 13.89 -20.86
N SER A 245 8.35 14.33 -20.32
CA SER A 245 7.60 15.50 -20.79
C SER A 245 7.55 16.61 -19.74
N SER A 246 7.29 17.85 -20.18
CA SER A 246 7.17 19.00 -19.28
C SER A 246 6.06 18.79 -18.23
N SER A 247 6.27 19.36 -17.04
CA SER A 247 5.29 19.25 -15.96
C SER A 247 3.95 19.84 -16.37
N CYS A 248 2.86 19.12 -16.09
CA CYS A 248 1.52 19.65 -16.35
C CYS A 248 1.27 20.92 -15.54
N SER A 249 0.62 21.92 -16.16
CA SER A 249 0.20 23.13 -15.45
C SER A 249 -0.79 22.79 -14.33
N TRP A 250 -0.87 23.64 -13.31
CA TRP A 250 -1.81 23.44 -12.20
C TRP A 250 -3.28 23.38 -12.66
N LEU A 251 -3.66 24.18 -13.66
CA LEU A 251 -5.01 24.17 -14.24
C LEU A 251 -5.27 22.82 -14.92
N THR A 252 -4.32 22.34 -15.72
CA THR A 252 -4.42 21.05 -16.42
C THR A 252 -4.52 19.89 -15.43
N GLN A 253 -3.69 19.89 -14.38
CA GLN A 253 -3.75 18.86 -13.34
C GLN A 253 -5.12 18.84 -12.65
N ARG A 254 -5.67 19.99 -12.26
CA ARG A 254 -7.01 20.06 -11.64
C ARG A 254 -8.11 19.56 -12.56
N ALA A 255 -8.11 19.99 -13.82
CA ALA A 255 -9.07 19.54 -14.81
C ALA A 255 -8.97 18.02 -15.03
N SER A 256 -7.77 17.49 -15.24
CA SER A 256 -7.53 16.06 -15.45
C SER A 256 -7.89 15.22 -14.23
N LEU A 257 -7.62 15.69 -13.00
CA LEU A 257 -8.02 15.00 -11.78
C LEU A 257 -9.54 14.87 -11.68
N GLY A 258 -10.29 15.91 -12.02
CA GLY A 258 -11.76 15.86 -12.06
C GLY A 258 -12.26 14.82 -13.06
N VAL A 259 -11.75 14.88 -14.30
CA VAL A 259 -12.15 13.96 -15.38
C VAL A 259 -11.81 12.52 -15.07
N CYS A 260 -10.59 12.23 -14.59
CA CYS A 260 -10.18 10.86 -14.30
C CYS A 260 -10.96 10.26 -13.13
N LYS A 261 -11.30 11.05 -12.10
CA LYS A 261 -12.13 10.56 -11.00
C LYS A 261 -13.56 10.28 -11.42
N VAL A 262 -14.15 11.15 -12.24
CA VAL A 262 -15.48 10.91 -12.81
C VAL A 262 -15.47 9.65 -13.66
N ARG A 263 -14.49 9.49 -14.55
CA ARG A 263 -14.35 8.28 -15.37
C ARG A 263 -14.11 7.02 -14.55
N GLY A 264 -13.34 7.11 -13.46
CA GLY A 264 -13.14 5.98 -12.54
C GLY A 264 -14.37 5.61 -11.70
N MET A 265 -15.39 6.48 -11.62
CA MET A 265 -16.70 6.17 -11.01
C MET A 265 -17.71 5.60 -12.01
N LEU A 266 -17.51 5.87 -13.31
CA LEU A 266 -18.40 5.46 -14.40
C LEU A 266 -17.91 4.19 -15.13
N GLY A 267 -16.77 3.64 -14.71
CA GLY A 267 -16.14 2.45 -15.28
C GLY A 267 -16.57 1.17 -14.58
#